data_AF-A0A7S1Q388-F1
#
_entry.id   AF-A0A7S1Q388-F1
#
_cell.length_a   1.000
_cell.length_b   1.000
_cell.length_c   1.000
_cell.angle_alpha   90.00
_cell.angle_beta   90.00
_cell.angle_gamma   90.00
#
_symmetry.space_group_name_H-M   'P 1'
#
loop_
_entity.id
_entity.type
_entity.pdbx_description
1 polymer ?
#
loop_
_entity_poly.entity_id
_entity_poly.type
_entity_poly.pdbx_seq_one_letter_code
_entity_poly.pdbx_strand_id
1 'polypeptide(L)'
;LKLQSAPQGTAAAMGEEDEGTTWGNEVWKDDEKVRTIVGEAYDPWKSWDVCSGPWKFPNGLMQFLIDAGFKAPTPIQAYTWPVLMDGKDVIGVAKTGSGKTLGYLLPGYIRVKREEMKPDFSCDHTAGPSMLVMAPTRELCQQIYEESDRFGKPAQIRTACVFGGAPRQPQVRSLNAGPHCVVATPGRLNDFLKDGSLKISRCVYLVL
;
A
#
# COMPACT_ATOMS: atom_id res chain seq x y z
N LEU A 1 -4.98 -34.56 -21.90
CA LEU A 1 -5.06 -35.56 -22.99
C LEU A 1 -5.80 -34.93 -24.18
N LYS A 2 -5.04 -34.24 -25.04
CA LYS A 2 -5.25 -34.09 -26.48
C LYS A 2 -3.98 -33.39 -27.00
N LEU A 3 -3.08 -34.23 -27.48
CA LEU A 3 -1.96 -33.92 -28.33
C LEU A 3 -2.50 -33.61 -29.72
N GLN A 4 -2.05 -32.53 -30.35
CA GLN A 4 -1.94 -32.47 -31.81
C GLN A 4 -0.61 -31.83 -32.21
N SER A 5 -0.11 -32.35 -33.32
CA SER A 5 1.27 -32.50 -33.76
C SER A 5 1.90 -31.25 -34.38
N ALA A 6 3.22 -31.11 -34.17
CA ALA A 6 4.08 -30.18 -34.88
C ALA A 6 4.32 -30.60 -36.34
N PRO A 7 4.48 -29.66 -37.29
CA PRO A 7 5.24 -29.86 -38.51
C PRO A 7 6.71 -29.45 -38.28
N GLN A 8 7.63 -30.31 -38.73
CA GLN A 8 9.05 -30.00 -38.87
C GLN A 8 9.27 -29.11 -40.10
N GLY A 9 10.05 -28.04 -39.98
CA GLY A 9 10.53 -27.29 -41.14
C GLY A 9 11.14 -25.92 -40.85
N THR A 10 12.47 -25.90 -40.81
CA THR A 10 13.40 -24.79 -41.15
C THR A 10 13.45 -23.54 -40.27
N ALA A 11 14.63 -23.32 -39.69
CA ALA A 11 15.06 -22.09 -39.04
C ALA A 11 15.23 -20.95 -40.06
N ALA A 12 14.60 -19.82 -39.79
CA ALA A 12 15.02 -18.50 -40.26
C ALA A 12 14.60 -17.46 -39.22
N ALA A 13 15.53 -16.56 -38.90
CA ALA A 13 15.38 -15.50 -37.92
C ALA A 13 14.44 -14.39 -38.39
N MET A 14 14.02 -13.58 -37.42
CA MET A 14 13.42 -12.23 -37.50
C MET A 14 11.89 -12.14 -37.45
N GLY A 15 11.43 -11.48 -36.38
CA GLY A 15 10.23 -10.63 -36.35
C GLY A 15 8.95 -11.33 -35.89
N GLU A 16 8.59 -11.16 -34.61
CA GLU A 16 7.20 -11.05 -34.20
C GLU A 16 7.09 -9.86 -33.24
N GLU A 17 6.56 -8.76 -33.77
CA GLU A 17 6.02 -7.66 -32.98
C GLU A 17 4.83 -8.22 -32.19
N ASP A 18 4.89 -8.13 -30.87
CA ASP A 18 3.83 -8.58 -29.97
C ASP A 18 2.65 -7.62 -30.12
N GLU A 19 1.66 -8.00 -30.93
CA GLU A 19 0.44 -7.23 -31.17
C GLU A 19 -0.29 -7.01 -29.83
N GLY A 20 -0.20 -5.78 -29.34
CA GLY A 20 -0.78 -5.35 -28.07
C GLY A 20 -2.28 -5.61 -28.00
N THR A 21 -2.70 -6.34 -26.96
CA THR A 21 -4.11 -6.47 -26.61
C THR A 21 -4.63 -5.13 -26.09
N THR A 22 -5.35 -4.38 -26.93
CA THR A 22 -6.02 -3.14 -26.54
C THR A 22 -7.22 -3.42 -25.64
N TRP A 23 -7.25 -2.79 -24.46
CA TRP A 23 -8.45 -2.57 -23.65
C TRP A 23 -8.72 -1.06 -23.58
N GLY A 24 -9.74 -0.58 -24.28
CA GLY A 24 -10.20 0.82 -24.20
C GLY A 24 -9.25 1.90 -24.75
N ASN A 25 -9.59 3.17 -24.48
CA ASN A 25 -8.84 4.37 -24.88
C ASN A 25 -7.74 4.72 -23.85
N GLU A 26 -6.90 3.75 -23.49
CA GLU A 26 -5.92 3.89 -22.42
C GLU A 26 -4.53 4.29 -22.96
N VAL A 27 -3.85 5.21 -22.27
CA VAL A 27 -2.47 5.59 -22.56
C VAL A 27 -1.53 4.70 -21.77
N TRP A 28 -0.80 3.84 -22.46
CA TRP A 28 0.17 2.92 -21.88
C TRP A 28 1.53 3.61 -21.73
N LYS A 29 2.13 3.52 -20.54
CA LYS A 29 3.56 3.77 -20.36
C LYS A 29 4.23 2.44 -19.98
N ASP A 30 4.89 1.83 -20.95
CA ASP A 30 5.77 0.70 -20.71
C ASP A 30 7.14 1.19 -20.25
N ASP A 31 7.55 0.71 -19.08
CA ASP A 31 8.95 0.64 -18.65
C ASP A 31 9.26 -0.85 -18.51
N GLU A 32 10.52 -1.27 -18.65
CA GLU A 32 10.95 -2.69 -18.78
C GLU A 32 10.38 -3.65 -17.70
N LYS A 33 9.80 -3.12 -16.61
CA LYS A 33 9.34 -3.86 -15.43
C LYS A 33 7.95 -3.49 -14.91
N VAL A 34 7.28 -2.46 -15.45
CA VAL A 34 6.00 -1.98 -14.92
C VAL A 34 5.06 -1.56 -16.04
N ARG A 35 3.83 -2.08 -15.99
CA ARG A 35 2.71 -1.62 -16.82
C ARG A 35 1.78 -0.79 -15.95
N THR A 36 1.49 0.43 -16.39
CA THR A 36 0.56 1.32 -15.67
C THR A 36 -0.60 1.66 -16.56
N ILE A 37 -1.82 1.43 -16.06
CA ILE A 37 -3.05 1.90 -16.67
C ILE A 37 -3.53 3.05 -15.81
N VAL A 38 -3.48 4.27 -16.36
CA VAL A 38 -4.02 5.45 -15.69
C VAL A 38 -4.67 6.32 -16.76
N GLY A 39 -5.84 6.87 -16.46
CA GLY A 39 -6.48 7.85 -17.35
C GLY A 39 -5.70 9.17 -17.45
N GLU A 40 -4.79 9.42 -16.51
CA GLU A 40 -3.93 10.61 -16.40
C GLU A 40 -2.46 10.20 -16.31
N ALA A 41 -1.55 10.93 -16.96
CA ALA A 41 -0.13 10.60 -16.93
C ALA A 41 0.53 11.02 -15.60
N TYR A 42 1.16 10.08 -14.90
CA TYR A 42 2.02 10.34 -13.75
C TYR A 42 3.48 10.05 -14.09
N ASP A 43 4.39 10.85 -13.51
CA ASP A 43 5.83 10.59 -13.61
C ASP A 43 6.30 9.77 -12.40
N PRO A 44 6.98 8.63 -12.62
CA PRO A 44 7.39 7.75 -11.55
C PRO A 44 8.49 8.38 -10.69
N TRP A 45 8.39 8.21 -9.37
CA TRP A 45 9.36 8.73 -8.41
C TRP A 45 10.52 7.74 -8.26
N LYS A 46 11.50 7.84 -9.16
CA LYS A 46 12.61 6.87 -9.28
C LYS A 46 13.82 7.15 -8.37
N SER A 47 13.87 8.30 -7.68
CA SER A 47 14.97 8.66 -6.75
C SER A 47 14.44 9.35 -5.50
N TRP A 48 15.24 9.34 -4.42
CA TRP A 48 14.87 9.97 -3.15
C TRP A 48 14.71 11.49 -3.26
N ASP A 49 15.52 12.15 -4.09
CA ASP A 49 15.41 13.59 -4.33
C ASP A 49 14.01 13.96 -4.86
N VAL A 50 13.48 13.15 -5.80
CA VAL A 50 12.14 13.33 -6.35
C VAL A 50 11.05 12.93 -5.36
N CYS A 51 11.33 12.04 -4.40
CA CYS A 51 10.36 11.62 -3.37
C CYS A 51 10.18 12.67 -2.25
N SER A 52 11.16 13.56 -2.08
CA SER A 52 11.15 14.58 -1.03
C SER A 52 10.51 15.89 -1.50
N GLY A 53 9.86 16.62 -0.58
CA GLY A 53 9.39 17.97 -0.85
C GLY A 53 8.11 18.38 -0.11
N PRO A 54 7.76 19.68 -0.13
CA PRO A 54 6.46 20.14 0.32
C PRO A 54 5.41 19.46 -0.56
N TRP A 55 4.45 18.76 0.05
CA TRP A 55 3.45 17.90 -0.62
C TRP A 55 3.92 16.52 -1.08
N LYS A 56 5.14 16.09 -0.75
CA LYS A 56 5.60 14.71 -0.92
C LYS A 56 5.92 14.07 0.44
N PHE A 57 6.97 13.25 0.53
CA PHE A 57 7.40 12.70 1.80
C PHE A 57 8.30 13.68 2.57
N PRO A 58 8.14 13.80 3.91
CA PRO A 58 9.02 14.61 4.74
C PRO A 58 10.47 14.12 4.69
N ASN A 59 11.43 15.05 4.75
CA ASN A 59 12.86 14.73 4.71
C ASN A 59 13.29 13.75 5.81
N GLY A 60 12.72 13.88 7.02
CA GLY A 60 13.03 12.94 8.11
C GLY A 60 12.61 11.49 7.81
N LEU A 61 11.50 11.29 7.10
CA LEU A 61 11.08 9.96 6.65
C LEU A 61 12.00 9.43 5.56
N MET A 62 12.40 10.27 4.60
CA MET A 62 13.34 9.88 3.54
C MET A 62 14.72 9.52 4.09
N GLN A 63 15.25 10.32 5.03
CA GLN A 63 16.51 10.03 5.69
C GLN A 63 16.45 8.69 6.44
N PHE A 64 15.34 8.42 7.13
CA PHE A 64 15.15 7.13 7.80
C PHE A 64 15.17 5.94 6.83
N LEU A 65 14.58 6.06 5.64
CA LEU A 65 14.66 5.01 4.61
C LEU A 65 16.09 4.81 4.11
N ILE A 66 16.83 5.89 3.89
CA ILE A 66 18.23 5.82 3.46
C ILE A 66 19.08 5.13 4.53
N ASP A 67 18.92 5.52 5.80
CA ASP A 67 19.63 4.94 6.94
C ASP A 67 19.25 3.46 7.18
N ALA A 68 18.01 3.09 6.85
CA ALA A 68 17.55 1.69 6.86
C ALA A 68 18.10 0.86 5.69
N GLY A 69 18.91 1.45 4.80
CA GLY A 69 19.62 0.77 3.72
C GLY A 69 18.90 0.77 2.37
N PHE A 70 17.80 1.51 2.22
CA PHE A 70 17.07 1.58 0.94
C PHE A 70 17.81 2.49 -0.05
N LYS A 71 18.31 1.92 -1.15
CA LYS A 71 19.09 2.65 -2.16
C LYS A 71 18.24 3.58 -3.02
N ALA A 72 17.05 3.14 -3.39
CA ALA A 72 16.08 3.86 -4.19
C ALA A 72 14.69 3.24 -3.99
N PRO A 73 13.61 3.94 -4.40
CA PRO A 73 12.27 3.36 -4.44
C PRO A 73 12.23 2.11 -5.33
N THR A 74 11.53 1.07 -4.89
CA THR A 74 11.31 -0.11 -5.75
C THR A 74 10.36 0.25 -6.92
N PRO A 75 10.32 -0.53 -8.01
CA PRO A 75 9.44 -0.21 -9.14
C PRO A 75 7.98 -0.05 -8.72
N ILE A 76 7.42 -0.94 -7.90
CA ILE A 76 6.04 -0.76 -7.46
C ILE A 76 5.86 0.54 -6.66
N GLN A 77 6.81 0.90 -5.79
CA GLN A 77 6.76 2.15 -5.00
C GLN A 77 6.81 3.39 -5.90
N ALA A 78 7.79 3.44 -6.81
CA ALA A 78 8.03 4.58 -7.69
C ALA A 78 6.80 4.94 -8.55
N TYR A 79 6.06 3.92 -8.99
CA TYR A 79 4.87 4.10 -9.83
C TYR A 79 3.60 4.34 -9.02
N THR A 80 3.44 3.72 -7.85
CA THR A 80 2.20 3.88 -7.06
C THR A 80 2.19 5.14 -6.20
N TRP A 81 3.33 5.57 -5.68
CA TRP A 81 3.39 6.76 -4.81
C TRP A 81 2.84 8.04 -5.44
N PRO A 82 3.23 8.47 -6.66
CA PRO A 82 2.66 9.68 -7.25
C PRO A 82 1.13 9.62 -7.39
N VAL A 83 0.59 8.47 -7.78
CA VAL A 83 -0.85 8.26 -7.98
C VAL A 83 -1.61 8.31 -6.64
N LEU A 84 -1.12 7.58 -5.63
CA LEU A 84 -1.71 7.56 -4.28
C LEU A 84 -1.60 8.91 -3.57
N MET A 85 -0.54 9.68 -3.82
CA MET A 85 -0.32 11.00 -3.22
C MET A 85 -1.24 12.08 -3.80
N ASP A 86 -1.78 11.85 -5.00
CA ASP A 86 -2.87 12.63 -5.60
C ASP A 86 -4.27 12.17 -5.13
N GLY A 87 -4.33 11.15 -4.28
CA GLY A 87 -5.58 10.65 -3.70
C GLY A 87 -6.39 9.77 -4.64
N LYS A 88 -5.77 9.20 -5.68
CA LYS A 88 -6.40 8.26 -6.61
C LYS A 88 -6.24 6.82 -6.12
N ASP A 89 -7.18 5.96 -6.52
CA ASP A 89 -7.13 4.53 -6.22
C ASP A 89 -6.11 3.80 -7.10
N VAL A 90 -5.50 2.75 -6.56
CA VAL A 90 -4.45 1.96 -7.24
C VAL A 90 -4.69 0.46 -7.04
N ILE A 91 -4.56 -0.30 -8.12
CA ILE A 91 -4.42 -1.76 -8.09
C ILE A 91 -2.96 -2.11 -8.37
N GLY A 92 -2.23 -2.53 -7.33
CA GLY A 92 -0.81 -2.85 -7.43
C GLY A 92 -0.55 -4.35 -7.60
N VAL A 93 -0.21 -4.80 -8.80
CA VAL A 93 0.16 -6.20 -9.07
C VAL A 93 1.69 -6.34 -9.05
N ALA A 94 2.22 -6.98 -8.02
CA ALA A 94 3.65 -7.31 -7.94
C ALA A 94 3.91 -8.55 -7.09
N LYS A 95 5.03 -9.23 -7.29
CA LYS A 95 5.42 -10.40 -6.49
C LYS A 95 5.72 -10.04 -5.02
N THR A 96 5.66 -11.02 -4.12
CA THR A 96 6.13 -10.85 -2.72
C THR A 96 7.60 -10.42 -2.70
N GLY A 97 7.98 -9.58 -1.72
CA GLY A 97 9.32 -9.01 -1.65
C GLY A 97 9.58 -7.82 -2.58
N SER A 98 8.62 -7.41 -3.43
CA SER A 98 8.79 -6.24 -4.32
C SER A 98 8.70 -4.88 -3.62
N GLY A 99 8.53 -4.84 -2.30
CA GLY A 99 8.36 -3.60 -1.53
C GLY A 99 6.95 -3.02 -1.51
N LYS A 100 5.92 -3.82 -1.84
CA LYS A 100 4.50 -3.39 -1.85
C LYS A 100 4.05 -2.75 -0.54
N THR A 101 4.50 -3.28 0.60
CA THR A 101 4.12 -2.81 1.93
C THR A 101 4.39 -1.30 2.10
N LEU A 102 5.61 -0.84 1.84
CA LEU A 102 5.92 0.59 1.87
C LEU A 102 5.30 1.36 0.69
N GLY A 103 4.96 0.66 -0.40
CA GLY A 103 4.21 1.20 -1.54
C GLY A 103 2.87 1.81 -1.11
N TYR A 104 2.11 1.11 -0.25
CA TYR A 104 0.84 1.63 0.25
C TYR A 104 0.92 2.27 1.65
N LEU A 105 1.89 1.90 2.50
CA LEU A 105 1.99 2.47 3.85
C LEU A 105 2.40 3.93 3.85
N LEU A 106 3.43 4.31 3.09
CA LEU A 106 3.96 5.68 3.15
C LEU A 106 2.95 6.73 2.66
N PRO A 107 2.27 6.54 1.51
CA PRO A 107 1.21 7.47 1.10
C PRO A 107 0.07 7.54 2.12
N GLY A 108 -0.31 6.37 2.68
CA GLY A 108 -1.31 6.30 3.74
C GLY A 108 -0.94 7.15 4.96
N TYR A 109 0.32 7.12 5.41
CA TYR A 109 0.79 7.94 6.53
C TYR A 109 0.68 9.44 6.25
N ILE A 110 1.07 9.86 5.05
CA ILE A 110 0.94 11.27 4.65
C ILE A 110 -0.53 11.68 4.55
N ARG A 111 -1.38 10.80 3.99
CA ARG A 111 -2.83 11.04 3.91
C ARG A 111 -3.44 11.22 5.29
N VAL A 112 -3.10 10.35 6.25
CA VAL A 112 -3.56 10.47 7.65
C VAL A 112 -3.12 11.79 8.26
N LYS A 113 -1.84 12.16 8.12
CA LYS A 113 -1.31 13.42 8.68
C LYS A 113 -1.94 14.66 8.05
N ARG A 114 -2.26 14.62 6.76
CA ARG A 114 -2.98 15.71 6.08
C ARG A 114 -4.38 15.88 6.61
N GLU A 115 -5.10 14.79 6.87
CA GLU A 115 -6.43 14.90 7.47
C GLU A 115 -6.39 15.42 8.89
N GLU A 116 -5.43 14.98 9.70
CA GLU A 116 -5.26 15.47 11.08
C GLU A 116 -5.04 17.00 11.17
N MET A 117 -4.56 17.62 10.08
CA MET A 117 -4.38 19.08 10.01
C MET A 117 -5.66 19.83 9.60
N LYS A 118 -6.71 19.14 9.14
CA LYS A 118 -7.94 19.81 8.72
C LYS A 118 -8.77 20.24 9.95
N PRO A 119 -9.39 21.44 9.93
CA PRO A 119 -10.13 21.94 11.09
C PRO A 119 -11.35 21.10 11.48
N ASP A 120 -11.94 20.40 10.51
CA ASP A 120 -13.14 19.56 10.65
C ASP A 120 -12.82 18.10 10.97
N PHE A 121 -11.54 17.72 11.01
CA PHE A 121 -11.16 16.35 11.30
C PHE A 121 -11.38 16.01 12.77
N SER A 122 -12.19 14.99 13.01
CA SER A 122 -12.49 14.54 14.37
C SER A 122 -11.23 14.03 15.08
N CYS A 123 -10.82 14.77 16.11
CA CYS A 123 -9.79 14.33 17.07
C CYS A 123 -10.31 13.23 18.01
N ASP A 124 -11.57 12.78 17.86
CA ASP A 124 -12.14 11.69 18.64
C ASP A 124 -11.48 10.36 18.25
N HIS A 125 -10.51 9.93 19.06
CA HIS A 125 -9.83 8.65 18.88
C HIS A 125 -10.78 7.44 19.02
N THR A 126 -11.98 7.61 19.58
CA THR A 126 -12.99 6.54 19.65
C THR A 126 -13.73 6.31 18.33
N ALA A 127 -13.58 7.21 17.35
CA ALA A 127 -14.18 7.09 16.01
C ALA A 127 -13.46 6.08 15.10
N GLY A 128 -12.34 5.51 15.55
CA GLY A 128 -11.59 4.48 14.83
C GLY A 128 -10.29 4.94 14.18
N PRO A 129 -9.56 4.03 13.51
CA PRO A 129 -8.33 4.37 12.81
C PRO A 129 -8.64 5.19 11.55
N SER A 130 -7.67 6.03 11.16
CA SER A 130 -7.71 6.78 9.92
C SER A 130 -7.26 5.93 8.72
N MET A 131 -6.52 4.86 8.99
CA MET A 131 -6.00 3.92 8.00
C MET A 131 -6.32 2.48 8.39
N LEU A 132 -6.84 1.69 7.46
CA LEU A 132 -7.13 0.27 7.64
C LEU A 132 -6.40 -0.55 6.57
N VAL A 133 -5.64 -1.56 7.00
CA VAL A 133 -4.97 -2.52 6.13
C VAL A 133 -5.51 -3.91 6.42
N MET A 134 -6.12 -4.55 5.43
CA MET A 134 -6.60 -5.92 5.56
C MET A 134 -5.55 -6.90 5.06
N ALA A 135 -5.37 -7.99 5.80
CA ALA A 135 -4.50 -9.10 5.43
C ALA A 135 -5.27 -10.42 5.54
N PRO A 136 -5.10 -11.35 4.59
CA PRO A 136 -5.85 -12.61 4.57
C PRO A 136 -5.47 -13.58 5.70
N THR A 137 -4.23 -13.50 6.20
CA THR A 137 -3.72 -14.42 7.23
C THR A 137 -3.13 -13.67 8.40
N ARG A 138 -3.04 -14.35 9.55
CA ARG A 138 -2.43 -13.80 10.77
C ARG A 138 -0.96 -13.48 10.54
N GLU A 139 -0.23 -14.35 9.84
CA GLU A 139 1.20 -14.24 9.60
C GLU A 139 1.50 -12.99 8.76
N LEU A 140 0.72 -12.78 7.70
CA LEU A 140 0.87 -11.58 6.86
C LEU A 140 0.45 -10.31 7.61
N CYS A 141 -0.61 -10.39 8.43
CA CYS A 141 -1.03 -9.28 9.31
C CYS A 141 0.09 -8.85 10.27
N GLN A 142 0.82 -9.82 10.84
CA GLN A 142 1.97 -9.55 11.72
C GLN A 142 3.15 -8.94 10.96
N GLN A 143 3.49 -9.48 9.80
CA GLN A 143 4.57 -8.92 8.95
C GLN A 143 4.29 -7.46 8.57
N ILE A 144 3.06 -7.14 8.15
CA ILE A 144 2.68 -5.77 7.81
C ILE A 144 2.70 -4.87 9.05
N TYR A 145 2.25 -5.38 10.21
CA TYR A 145 2.32 -4.64 11.46
C TYR A 145 3.76 -4.30 11.87
N GLU A 146 4.70 -5.24 11.76
CA GLU A 146 6.12 -5.01 12.11
C GLU A 146 6.74 -3.93 11.22
N GLU A 147 6.49 -3.99 9.91
CA GLU A 147 6.87 -2.95 8.96
C GLU A 147 6.20 -1.62 9.32
N SER A 148 4.91 -1.64 9.65
CA SER A 148 4.16 -0.44 10.00
C SER A 148 4.65 0.21 11.30
N ASP A 149 4.95 -0.55 12.34
CA ASP A 149 5.52 -0.06 13.59
C ASP A 149 6.94 0.50 13.38
N ARG A 150 7.74 -0.15 12.54
CA ARG A 150 9.10 0.31 12.21
C ARG A 150 9.09 1.63 11.46
N PHE A 151 8.36 1.73 10.35
CA PHE A 151 8.36 2.89 9.46
C PHE A 151 7.33 3.96 9.85
N GLY A 152 6.37 3.63 10.72
CA GLY A 152 5.37 4.56 11.24
C GLY A 152 5.91 5.49 12.33
N LYS A 153 6.89 5.04 13.13
CA LYS A 153 7.55 5.86 14.18
C LYS A 153 8.07 7.22 13.70
N PRO A 154 8.90 7.33 12.64
CA PRO A 154 9.36 8.63 12.15
C PRO A 154 8.22 9.51 11.62
N ALA A 155 7.11 8.90 11.19
CA ALA A 155 5.91 9.61 10.76
C ALA A 155 4.90 9.85 11.90
N GLN A 156 5.23 9.51 13.15
CA GLN A 156 4.34 9.57 14.32
C GLN A 156 3.01 8.85 14.09
N ILE A 157 3.07 7.70 13.42
CA ILE A 157 1.94 6.80 13.19
C ILE A 157 1.96 5.67 14.21
N ARG A 158 0.87 5.53 14.97
CA ARG A 158 0.63 4.41 15.87
C ARG A 158 -0.19 3.36 15.14
N THR A 159 0.25 2.12 15.20
CA THR A 159 -0.43 1.00 14.54
C THR A 159 -0.88 -0.03 15.56
N ALA A 160 -2.06 -0.61 15.37
CA ALA A 160 -2.52 -1.79 16.11
C ALA A 160 -2.69 -2.98 15.15
N CYS A 161 -2.48 -4.20 15.66
CA CYS A 161 -2.61 -5.44 14.91
C CYS A 161 -3.72 -6.31 15.47
N VAL A 162 -4.58 -6.83 14.59
CA VAL A 162 -5.88 -7.35 15.00
C VAL A 162 -6.22 -8.63 14.22
N PHE A 163 -6.15 -9.79 14.87
CA PHE A 163 -6.31 -11.08 14.17
C PHE A 163 -6.86 -12.18 15.08
N GLY A 164 -7.44 -13.21 14.45
CA GLY A 164 -7.98 -14.40 15.11
C GLY A 164 -6.91 -15.32 15.72
N GLY A 165 -7.30 -16.21 16.62
CA GLY A 165 -6.37 -17.17 17.25
C GLY A 165 -5.41 -16.57 18.29
N ALA A 166 -5.63 -15.31 18.70
CA ALA A 166 -4.97 -14.68 19.83
C ALA A 166 -6.00 -14.05 20.80
N PRO A 167 -5.63 -13.88 22.09
CA PRO A 167 -6.50 -13.30 23.10
C PRO A 167 -7.08 -11.95 22.65
N ARG A 168 -8.38 -11.78 22.88
CA ARG A 168 -9.13 -10.58 22.48
C ARG A 168 -8.74 -9.35 23.29
N GLN A 169 -8.58 -9.50 24.61
CA GLN A 169 -8.41 -8.37 25.52
C GLN A 169 -7.19 -7.47 25.23
N PRO A 170 -5.99 -8.01 24.93
CA PRO A 170 -4.85 -7.17 24.54
C PRO A 170 -5.11 -6.36 23.26
N GLN A 171 -5.79 -6.95 22.28
CA GLN A 171 -6.13 -6.27 21.02
C GLN A 171 -7.09 -5.10 21.28
N VAL A 172 -8.10 -5.30 22.13
CA VAL A 172 -9.02 -4.21 22.56
C VAL A 172 -8.26 -3.08 23.25
N ARG A 173 -7.29 -3.38 24.12
CA ARG A 173 -6.47 -2.34 24.75
C ARG A 173 -5.68 -1.54 23.72
N SER A 174 -5.10 -2.21 22.72
CA SER A 174 -4.38 -1.53 21.62
C SER A 174 -5.31 -0.67 20.77
N LEU A 175 -6.56 -1.09 20.54
CA LEU A 175 -7.57 -0.29 19.83
C LEU A 175 -8.00 0.94 20.66
N ASN A 176 -8.22 0.76 21.97
CA ASN A 176 -8.59 1.84 22.88
C ASN A 176 -7.47 2.88 23.07
N ALA A 177 -6.21 2.53 22.77
CA ALA A 177 -5.09 3.48 22.73
C ALA A 177 -5.16 4.46 21.53
N GLY A 178 -6.18 4.34 20.67
CA GLY A 178 -6.43 5.26 19.56
C GLY A 178 -5.33 5.20 18.49
N PRO A 179 -5.10 4.03 17.85
CA PRO A 179 -4.13 3.91 16.78
C PRO A 179 -4.58 4.71 15.55
N HIS A 180 -3.63 5.23 14.79
CA HIS A 180 -3.92 5.86 13.50
C HIS A 180 -4.16 4.81 12.41
N CYS A 181 -3.43 3.69 12.49
CA CYS A 181 -3.49 2.58 11.55
C CYS A 181 -3.92 1.28 12.26
N VAL A 182 -4.80 0.51 11.63
CA VAL A 182 -5.12 -0.85 12.05
C VAL A 182 -4.76 -1.80 10.92
N VAL A 183 -3.95 -2.83 11.24
CA VAL A 183 -3.71 -3.97 10.36
C VAL A 183 -4.55 -5.12 10.89
N ALA A 184 -5.41 -5.71 10.06
CA ALA A 184 -6.37 -6.70 10.55
C ALA A 184 -6.66 -7.85 9.61
N THR A 185 -7.03 -9.00 10.16
CA THR A 185 -7.69 -10.06 9.39
C THR A 185 -9.21 -9.83 9.34
N PRO A 186 -9.90 -10.14 8.22
CA PRO A 186 -11.31 -9.80 8.04
C PRO A 186 -12.23 -10.36 9.14
N GLY A 187 -12.04 -11.60 9.56
CA GLY A 187 -12.88 -12.23 10.58
C GLY A 187 -12.84 -11.49 11.91
N ARG A 188 -11.64 -11.23 12.45
CA ARG A 188 -11.49 -10.55 13.75
C ARG A 188 -11.89 -9.07 13.67
N LEU A 189 -11.63 -8.41 12.54
CA LEU A 189 -12.10 -7.05 12.32
C LEU A 189 -13.64 -6.98 12.42
N ASN A 190 -14.33 -7.91 11.75
CA ASN A 190 -15.78 -8.00 11.76
C ASN A 190 -16.34 -8.24 13.17
N ASP A 191 -15.68 -9.07 13.99
CA ASP A 191 -16.07 -9.29 15.39
C ASP A 191 -16.09 -7.97 16.18
N PHE A 192 -15.00 -7.18 16.08
CA PHE A 192 -14.88 -5.90 16.78
C PHE A 192 -15.80 -4.80 16.25
N LEU A 193 -16.12 -4.82 14.95
CA LEU A 193 -17.12 -3.92 14.38
C LEU A 193 -18.53 -4.25 14.90
N LYS A 194 -18.88 -5.55 14.95
CA LYS A 194 -20.20 -6.01 15.39
C LYS A 194 -20.46 -5.77 16.87
N ASP A 195 -19.45 -5.94 17.72
CA ASP A 195 -19.58 -5.72 19.16
C ASP A 195 -19.32 -4.26 19.58
N GLY A 196 -18.98 -3.38 18.64
CA GLY A 196 -18.77 -1.95 18.86
C GLY A 196 -17.42 -1.60 19.51
N SER A 197 -16.51 -2.56 19.69
CA SER A 197 -15.16 -2.29 20.22
C SER A 197 -14.27 -1.53 19.23
N LEU A 198 -14.65 -1.52 17.95
CA LEU A 198 -14.01 -0.72 16.92
C LEU A 198 -15.07 -0.02 16.08
N LYS A 199 -14.82 1.25 15.78
CA LYS A 199 -15.51 2.00 14.72
C LYS A 199 -14.51 2.26 13.59
N ILE A 200 -15.00 2.54 12.39
CA ILE A 200 -14.17 2.90 11.22
C ILE A 200 -14.65 4.18 10.54
N SER A 201 -15.45 4.99 11.25
CA SER A 201 -16.06 6.21 10.72
C SER A 201 -15.04 7.26 10.28
N ARG A 202 -13.81 7.18 10.79
CA ARG A 202 -12.69 8.07 10.44
C ARG A 202 -11.77 7.50 9.36
N CYS A 203 -12.03 6.29 8.86
CA CYS A 203 -11.14 5.65 7.90
C CYS A 203 -11.16 6.42 6.57
N VAL A 204 -9.99 6.90 6.15
CA VAL A 204 -9.80 7.67 4.91
C VAL A 204 -8.85 6.97 3.94
N TYR A 205 -8.25 5.86 4.35
CA TYR A 205 -7.29 5.10 3.55
C TYR A 205 -7.44 3.61 3.83
N LEU A 206 -7.82 2.84 2.80
CA LEU A 206 -8.08 1.41 2.88
C LEU A 206 -7.12 0.64 1.97
N VAL A 207 -6.56 -0.46 2.49
CA VAL A 207 -5.72 -1.40 1.72
C VAL A 207 -6.30 -2.81 1.85
N LEU A 208 -6.33 -3.53 0.73
CA LEU A 208 -6.85 -4.89 0.58
C LEU A 208 -5.77 -5.87 0.12
#